data_AF-A0A353XRM4-F1
#
_entry.id   AF-A0A353XRM4-F1
#
_cell.length_a   1.000
_cell.length_b   1.000
_cell.length_c   1.000
_cell.angle_alpha   90.00
_cell.angle_beta   90.00
_cell.angle_gamma   90.00
#
_symmetry.space_group_name_H-M   'P 1'
#
loop_
_entity.id
_entity.type
_entity.pdbx_description
1 polymer ?
#
loop_
_entity_poly.entity_id
_entity_poly.type
_entity_poly.pdbx_seq_one_letter_code
_entity_poly.pdbx_strand_id
1 'polypeptide(L)' 'MTYCAALRLKEGMIFASDTRTNAGVDHIST' A
#
# COMPACT_ATOMS: atom_id res chain seq x y z
N MET A 1 8.05 1.00 -2.02
CA MET A 1 7.66 1.53 -0.71
C MET A 1 6.17 1.76 -0.74
N THR A 2 5.44 1.02 0.09
CA THR A 2 3.99 1.10 0.31
C THR A 2 3.71 1.65 1.69
N TYR A 3 2.52 2.22 1.89
CA TYR A 3 2.10 2.78 3.15
C TYR A 3 0.61 2.56 3.41
N CYS A 4 0.30 2.15 4.64
CA CYS A 4 -1.06 2.13 5.16
C CYS A 4 -1.12 2.91 6.47
N ALA A 5 -2.28 3.53 6.71
CA ALA A 5 -2.54 4.29 7.92
C ALA A 5 -4.00 4.13 8.34
N ALA A 6 -4.24 4.27 9.65
CA ALA A 6 -5.56 4.27 10.23
C ALA A 6 -5.69 5.36 11.30
N LEU A 7 -6.88 5.96 11.39
CA LEU A 7 -7.24 6.94 12.40
C LEU A 7 -8.44 6.45 13.18
N ARG A 8 -8.35 6.52 14.52
CA ARG A 8 -9.47 6.23 15.43
C ARG A 8 -10.05 7.53 15.95
N LEU A 9 -11.30 7.81 15.59
CA LEU A 9 -12.07 8.94 16.08
C LEU A 9 -13.14 8.45 17.07
N LYS A 10 -13.87 9.38 17.69
CA LYS A 10 -14.97 9.00 18.59
C LYS A 10 -16.14 8.40 17.80
N GLU A 11 -16.36 8.89 16.58
CA GLU A 11 -17.49 8.56 15.71
C GLU A 11 -17.21 7.36 14.79
N GLY A 12 -15.96 6.88 14.74
CA GLY A 12 -15.60 5.74 13.90
C GLY A 12 -14.12 5.67 13.58
N MET A 13 -13.79 4.88 12.54
CA MET A 13 -12.42 4.68 12.07
C MET A 13 -12.31 4.94 10.58
N ILE A 14 -11.17 5.49 10.17
CA ILE A 14 -10.83 5.71 8.76
C ILE A 14 -9.58 4.91 8.45
N PHE A 15 -9.59 4.24 7.30
CA PHE A 15 -8.47 3.46 6.77
C PHE A 15 -8.09 4.00 5.40
N ALA A 16 -6.78 4.15 5.18
CA ALA A 16 -6.23 4.52 3.88
C ALA A 16 -4.98 3.69 3.60
N SER A 17 -4.86 3.23 2.36
CA SER A 17 -3.69 2.52 1.86
C SER A 17 -3.38 3.02 0.46
N ASP A 18 -2.09 3.08 0.13
CA ASP A 18 -1.70 3.16 -1.26
C ASP A 18 -1.83 1.81 -1.95
N THR A 19 -1.85 1.82 -3.28
CA THR A 19 -1.99 0.63 -4.13
C THR A 19 -0.71 0.30 -4.88
N ARG A 20 0.34 1.11 -4.71
CA ARG A 20 1.60 0.96 -5.46
C ARG A 20 2.20 -0.40 -5.15
N THR A 21 2.50 -1.19 -6.16
CA THR A 21 3.34 -2.38 -6.02
C THR A 21 4.64 -2.16 -6.80
N ASN A 22 5.61 -3.03 -6.60
CA ASN A 22 6.79 -3.10 -7.46
C ASN A 22 7.19 -4.57 -7.59
N ALA A 23 7.08 -5.12 -8.79
CA ALA A 23 7.46 -6.50 -9.09
C ALA A 23 8.98 -6.68 -9.28
N GLY A 24 9.75 -5.59 -9.31
CA GLY A 24 11.15 -5.60 -9.73
C GLY A 24 11.29 -5.60 -11.25
N VAL A 25 12.53 -5.51 -11.72
CA VAL A 25 12.85 -5.77 -13.12
C VAL A 25 12.94 -7.28 -13.30
N ASP A 26 12.20 -7.81 -14.29
CA ASP A 26 12.28 -9.23 -14.65
C ASP A 26 13.27 -9.42 -15.80
N HIS A 27 14.41 -10.05 -15.52
CA HIS A 27 15.44 -10.36 -16.51
C HIS A 27 15.24 -11.79 -17.03
N ILE A 28 14.43 -11.94 -18.09
CA ILE A 28 14.26 -13.22 -18.78
C ILE A 28 15.17 -13.25 -20.02
N SER A 29 16.16 -14.15 -20.02
CA SER A 29 16.94 -14.49 -21.22
C SER A 29 16.25 -15.65 -21.95
N THR A 30 15.98 -15.48 -23.24
CA THR A 30 15.46 -16.53 -24.13
C THR A 30 16.59 -17.33 -24.75
#